data_AF-A0A7S1YW82-F1
#
_entry.id   AF-A0A7S1YW82-F1
#
_cell.length_a   1.000
_cell.length_b   1.000
_cell.length_c   1.000
_cell.angle_alpha   90.00
_cell.angle_beta   90.00
_cell.angle_gamma   90.00
#
_symmetry.space_group_name_H-M   'P 1'
#
loop_
_entity.id
_entity.type
_entity.pdbx_description
1 polymer ?
#
loop_
_entity_poly.entity_id
_entity_poly.type
_entity_poly.pdbx_seq_one_letter_code
_entity_poly.pdbx_strand_id
1 'polypeptide(L)'
;VLLWLIATPSLVAYTMAHSSSKPQDIDCETPHGVYAPYNPIGLDGIATLLFLLFVLMESIADNQQYAFQTEKYRQKNAGEKLTGYYADGFCQSGLYAVLRKPNYAAEQSIWIVFYLFGVASMNGAVENDQAEIYNNKLKLWWNWTALGWILLVSLFYSSGKLTEQITLKKYPLYKRYQKRVGMYIPFVGPFIWKMLGNSGDDNDDANTAKKQT
;
A
#
# COMPACT_ATOMS: atom_id res chain seq x y z
N VAL A 1 -21.99 -3.37 3.96
CA VAL A 1 -21.69 -3.71 2.55
C VAL A 1 -20.20 -3.76 2.27
N LEU A 2 -19.44 -2.68 2.51
CA LEU A 2 -17.98 -2.64 2.24
C LEU A 2 -17.18 -3.74 2.98
N LEU A 3 -17.37 -3.90 4.29
CA LEU A 3 -16.71 -4.96 5.08
C LEU A 3 -17.02 -6.38 4.58
N TRP A 4 -18.25 -6.61 4.13
CA TRP A 4 -18.65 -7.89 3.55
C TRP A 4 -17.95 -8.16 2.22
N LEU A 5 -17.79 -7.15 1.36
CA LEU A 5 -17.07 -7.27 0.09
C LEU A 5 -15.55 -7.43 0.26
N ILE A 6 -15.00 -7.05 1.42
CA ILE A 6 -13.57 -7.15 1.71
C ILE A 6 -13.22 -8.51 2.31
N ALA A 7 -14.14 -9.15 3.03
CA ALA A 7 -13.96 -10.49 3.62
C ALA A 7 -14.25 -11.64 2.65
N THR A 8 -14.81 -11.36 1.47
CA THR A 8 -15.18 -12.38 0.48
C THR A 8 -14.02 -13.15 -0.14
N PRO A 9 -12.77 -12.63 -0.29
CA PRO A 9 -11.64 -13.46 -0.70
C PRO A 9 -11.43 -14.64 0.25
N SER A 10 -11.57 -14.42 1.57
CA SER A 10 -11.46 -15.49 2.57
C SER A 10 -12.58 -16.51 2.46
N LEU A 11 -13.81 -16.07 2.15
CA LEU A 11 -14.93 -16.96 1.92
C LEU A 11 -14.71 -17.81 0.66
N VAL A 12 -14.25 -17.20 -0.44
CA VAL A 12 -13.92 -17.92 -1.69
C VAL A 12 -12.82 -18.95 -1.42
N ALA A 13 -11.73 -18.55 -0.78
CA ALA A 13 -10.63 -19.45 -0.40
C ALA A 13 -11.15 -20.62 0.47
N TYR A 14 -11.97 -20.33 1.48
CA TYR A 14 -12.60 -21.35 2.32
C TYR A 14 -13.48 -22.31 1.52
N THR A 15 -14.36 -21.80 0.65
CA THR A 15 -15.24 -22.65 -0.17
C THR A 15 -14.47 -23.53 -1.15
N MET A 16 -13.37 -23.04 -1.73
CA MET A 16 -12.54 -23.81 -2.64
C MET A 16 -11.79 -24.91 -1.88
N ALA A 17 -11.16 -24.56 -0.76
CA ALA A 17 -10.47 -25.53 0.10
C ALA A 17 -11.42 -26.63 0.62
N HIS A 18 -12.63 -26.27 1.03
CA HIS A 18 -13.62 -27.24 1.50
C HIS A 18 -14.15 -28.13 0.35
N SER A 19 -14.29 -27.58 -0.86
CA SER A 19 -14.70 -28.37 -2.03
C SER A 19 -13.65 -29.39 -2.43
N SER A 20 -12.36 -29.07 -2.31
CA SER A 20 -11.23 -29.99 -2.54
C SER A 20 -11.07 -31.08 -1.46
N SER A 21 -11.73 -30.93 -0.30
CA SER A 21 -11.64 -31.88 0.81
C SER A 21 -12.70 -32.99 0.79
N LYS A 22 -13.62 -32.97 -0.17
CA LYS A 22 -14.60 -34.05 -0.31
C LYS A 22 -13.88 -35.33 -0.74
N PRO A 23 -14.11 -36.47 -0.06
CA PRO A 23 -13.51 -37.73 -0.46
C PRO A 23 -13.95 -38.03 -1.89
N GLN A 24 -12.96 -38.12 -2.78
CA GLN A 24 -13.14 -38.63 -4.13
C GLN A 24 -13.38 -40.14 -3.97
N ASP A 25 -14.49 -40.64 -4.51
CA ASP A 25 -14.70 -42.08 -4.61
C ASP A 25 -13.48 -42.67 -5.34
N ILE A 26 -12.73 -43.51 -4.65
CA ILE A 26 -11.46 -44.06 -5.14
C ILE A 26 -11.82 -45.13 -6.18
N ASP A 27 -12.01 -44.71 -7.42
CA ASP A 27 -12.08 -45.61 -8.55
C ASP A 27 -10.66 -46.11 -8.85
N CYS A 28 -10.45 -47.42 -8.68
CA CYS A 28 -9.15 -48.12 -8.74
C CYS A 28 -8.42 -48.03 -10.10
N GLU A 29 -9.01 -47.37 -11.10
CA GLU A 29 -8.52 -47.31 -12.48
C GLU A 29 -7.90 -45.95 -12.84
N THR A 30 -7.93 -44.96 -11.95
CA THR A 30 -7.34 -43.64 -12.23
C THR A 30 -5.93 -43.53 -11.65
N PRO A 31 -4.90 -43.12 -12.45
CA PRO A 31 -3.58 -42.86 -11.90
C PRO A 31 -3.73 -41.77 -10.83
N HIS A 32 -3.30 -42.08 -9.60
CA HIS A 32 -3.35 -41.16 -8.47
C HIS A 32 -2.88 -39.77 -8.92
N GLY A 33 -3.80 -38.80 -8.87
CA GLY A 33 -3.54 -37.43 -9.24
C GLY A 33 -2.24 -36.96 -8.62
N VAL A 34 -1.33 -36.49 -9.46
CA VAL A 34 -0.07 -35.89 -9.01
C VAL A 34 -0.45 -34.75 -8.09
N TYR A 35 -0.31 -34.94 -6.78
CA TYR A 35 -0.44 -33.84 -5.82
C TYR A 35 0.53 -32.76 -6.26
N ALA A 36 0.00 -31.61 -6.70
CA ALA A 36 0.82 -30.48 -7.05
C ALA A 36 1.72 -30.18 -5.84
N PRO A 37 3.06 -30.20 -6.01
CA PRO A 37 3.96 -30.04 -4.88
C PRO A 37 3.66 -28.71 -4.20
N TYR A 38 3.36 -28.77 -2.89
CA TYR A 38 3.20 -27.59 -2.04
C TYR A 38 4.45 -26.72 -2.20
N ASN A 39 4.31 -25.60 -2.90
CA ASN A 39 5.40 -24.65 -3.10
C ASN A 39 5.25 -23.55 -2.04
N PRO A 40 5.99 -23.62 -0.91
CA PRO A 40 5.91 -22.62 0.15
C PRO A 40 6.37 -21.22 -0.30
N ILE A 41 7.02 -21.11 -1.46
CA ILE A 41 7.48 -19.85 -2.09
C ILE A 41 6.55 -19.43 -3.24
N GLY A 42 5.35 -20.00 -3.32
CA GLY A 42 4.32 -19.59 -4.26
C GLY A 42 3.77 -18.18 -3.99
N LEU A 43 2.65 -17.86 -4.63
CA LEU A 43 2.00 -16.55 -4.47
C LEU A 43 1.63 -16.26 -3.00
N ASP A 44 1.26 -17.30 -2.23
CA ASP A 44 0.97 -17.17 -0.79
C ASP A 44 2.19 -16.73 0.02
N GLY A 45 3.37 -17.32 -0.21
CA GLY A 45 4.59 -16.94 0.52
C GLY A 45 5.01 -15.49 0.23
N ILE A 46 4.92 -15.07 -1.03
CA ILE A 46 5.19 -13.68 -1.43
C ILE A 46 4.16 -12.73 -0.79
N ALA A 47 2.88 -13.08 -0.85
CA ALA A 47 1.81 -12.28 -0.24
C ALA A 47 1.99 -12.16 1.28
N THR A 48 2.35 -13.24 1.98
CA THR A 48 2.64 -13.20 3.42
C THR A 48 3.80 -12.26 3.74
N LEU A 49 4.92 -12.35 3.00
CA LEU A 49 6.07 -11.48 3.23
C LEU A 49 5.71 -10.00 3.02
N LEU A 50 5.00 -9.68 1.92
CA LEU A 50 4.56 -8.32 1.64
C LEU A 50 3.57 -7.80 2.68
N PHE A 51 2.65 -8.66 3.13
CA PHE A 51 1.67 -8.31 4.16
C PHE A 51 2.38 -7.92 5.46
N LEU A 52 3.33 -8.75 5.93
CA LEU A 52 4.10 -8.47 7.13
C LEU A 52 4.96 -7.21 6.98
N LEU A 53 5.55 -6.98 5.81
CA LEU A 53 6.28 -5.75 5.50
C LEU A 53 5.39 -4.51 5.65
N PHE A 54 4.18 -4.55 5.09
CA PHE A 54 3.28 -3.39 5.16
C PHE A 54 2.71 -3.18 6.56
N VAL A 55 2.40 -4.24 7.31
CA VAL A 55 2.04 -4.13 8.75
C VAL A 55 3.16 -3.50 9.56
N LEU A 56 4.41 -3.88 9.29
CA LEU A 56 5.58 -3.26 9.93
C LEU A 56 5.70 -1.79 9.54
N MET A 57 5.56 -1.46 8.25
CA MET A 57 5.61 -0.08 7.76
C MET A 57 4.52 0.79 8.40
N GLU A 58 3.29 0.28 8.49
CA GLU A 58 2.17 0.94 9.17
C GLU A 58 2.50 1.20 10.64
N SER A 59 2.95 0.16 11.35
CA SER A 59 3.34 0.26 12.76
C SER A 59 4.43 1.30 13.00
N ILE A 60 5.45 1.36 12.13
CA ILE A 60 6.51 2.36 12.20
C ILE A 60 5.94 3.77 11.94
N ALA A 61 5.09 3.92 10.92
CA ALA A 61 4.48 5.20 10.58
C ALA A 61 3.62 5.76 11.72
N ASP A 62 2.75 4.93 12.30
CA ASP A 62 1.88 5.34 13.40
C ASP A 62 2.69 5.66 14.66
N ASN A 63 3.73 4.89 14.98
CA ASN A 63 4.63 5.21 16.09
C ASN A 63 5.37 6.54 15.89
N GLN A 64 5.85 6.83 14.68
CA GLN A 64 6.47 8.12 14.35
C GLN A 64 5.49 9.28 14.53
N GLN A 65 4.25 9.11 14.04
CA GLN A 65 3.22 10.13 14.16
C GLN A 65 2.77 10.33 15.62
N TYR A 66 2.63 9.25 16.38
CA TYR A 66 2.31 9.29 17.80
C TYR A 66 3.39 10.03 18.59
N ALA A 67 4.66 9.66 18.42
CA ALA A 67 5.77 10.33 19.08
C ALA A 67 5.82 11.82 18.74
N PHE A 68 5.62 12.19 17.47
CA PHE A 68 5.55 13.59 17.05
C PHE A 68 4.43 14.36 17.76
N GLN A 69 3.21 13.84 17.75
CA GLN A 69 2.07 14.53 18.37
C GLN A 69 2.25 14.63 19.89
N THR A 70 2.69 13.56 20.55
CA THR A 70 2.94 13.53 21.98
C THR A 70 3.92 14.62 22.40
N GLU A 71 5.07 14.73 21.73
CA GLU A 71 6.07 15.75 22.05
C GLU A 71 5.57 17.17 21.72
N LYS A 72 4.89 17.35 20.59
CA LYS A 72 4.30 18.63 20.22
C LYS A 72 3.30 19.14 21.26
N TYR A 73 2.42 18.27 21.74
CA TYR A 73 1.44 18.64 22.77
C TYR A 73 2.10 18.82 24.14
N ARG A 74 3.16 18.07 24.47
CA ARG A 74 3.97 18.29 25.67
C ARG A 74 4.56 19.73 25.69
N GLN A 75 5.26 20.13 24.62
CA GLN A 75 5.82 21.47 24.49
C GLN A 75 4.75 22.56 24.57
N LYS A 76 3.63 22.36 23.85
CA LYS A 76 2.51 23.31 23.86
C LYS A 76 1.90 23.48 25.25
N ASN A 77 1.70 22.39 25.98
CA ASN A 77 1.11 22.42 27.33
C ASN A 77 2.06 23.00 28.38
N ALA A 78 3.38 22.83 28.18
CA ALA A 78 4.41 23.46 29.01
C ALA A 78 4.63 24.96 28.71
N GLY A 79 3.99 25.50 27.67
CA GLY A 79 4.20 26.88 27.21
C GLY A 79 5.56 27.09 26.51
N GLU A 80 6.24 26.00 26.13
CA GLU A 80 7.51 26.05 25.41
C GLU A 80 7.30 26.57 23.99
N LYS A 81 8.27 27.34 23.48
CA LYS A 81 8.24 27.82 22.10
C LYS A 81 8.51 26.63 21.16
N LEU A 82 7.51 26.27 20.34
CA LEU A 82 7.67 25.26 19.29
C LEU A 82 8.76 25.72 18.31
N THR A 83 9.70 24.82 17.99
CA THR A 83 10.80 25.07 17.04
C THR A 83 10.87 23.97 15.97
N GLY A 84 11.54 24.26 14.84
CA GLY A 84 11.71 23.32 13.74
C GLY A 84 10.40 22.75 13.22
N TYR A 85 10.35 21.44 12.97
CA TYR A 85 9.15 20.78 12.43
C TYR A 85 7.98 20.69 13.42
N TYR A 86 8.23 20.87 14.73
CA TYR A 86 7.14 21.05 15.71
C TYR A 86 6.43 22.39 15.51
N ALA A 87 7.17 23.44 15.12
CA ALA A 87 6.59 24.74 14.74
C ALA A 87 5.83 24.67 13.42
N ASP A 88 6.33 23.91 12.44
CA ASP A 88 5.62 23.65 11.18
C ASP A 88 4.28 22.93 11.42
N GLY A 89 4.21 22.14 12.50
CA GLY A 89 2.96 21.60 13.04
C GLY A 89 2.54 20.25 12.47
N PHE A 90 3.34 19.64 11.61
CA PHE A 90 3.13 18.31 11.03
C PHE A 90 4.44 17.51 10.97
N CYS A 91 4.33 16.18 11.01
CA CYS A 91 5.49 15.29 10.88
C CYS A 91 6.01 15.32 9.45
N GLN A 92 7.32 15.47 9.29
CA GLN A 92 8.01 15.49 7.99
C GLN A 92 9.36 14.75 8.02
N SER A 93 9.57 13.88 9.02
CA SER A 93 10.77 13.07 9.23
C SER A 93 10.47 11.58 9.10
N GLY A 94 11.50 10.75 9.00
CA GLY A 94 11.33 9.29 8.88
C GLY A 94 10.54 8.91 7.63
N LEU A 95 9.52 8.06 7.78
CA LEU A 95 8.65 7.65 6.67
C LEU A 95 7.86 8.84 6.10
N TYR A 96 7.56 9.84 6.93
CA TYR A 96 6.89 11.06 6.50
C TYR A 96 7.79 11.95 5.62
N ALA A 97 9.09 11.71 5.54
CA ALA A 97 9.94 12.39 4.56
C ALA A 97 9.77 11.81 3.14
N VAL A 98 9.29 10.57 3.03
CA VAL A 98 9.17 9.81 1.76
C VAL A 98 7.74 9.83 1.23
N LEU A 99 6.76 9.64 2.12
CA LEU A 99 5.33 9.68 1.83
C LEU A 99 4.64 10.64 2.77
N ARG A 100 3.63 11.37 2.33
CA ARG A 100 2.88 12.26 3.22
C ARG A 100 1.96 11.51 4.16
N LYS A 101 1.51 10.32 3.74
CA LYS A 101 0.63 9.44 4.50
C LYS A 101 1.13 8.00 4.39
N PRO A 102 2.29 7.68 5.00
CA PRO A 102 2.90 6.34 4.92
C PRO A 102 2.01 5.27 5.55
N ASN A 103 1.30 5.58 6.64
CA ASN A 103 0.32 4.66 7.25
C ASN A 103 -0.85 4.36 6.31
N TYR A 104 -1.43 5.37 5.65
CA TYR A 104 -2.50 5.15 4.68
C TYR A 104 -1.99 4.37 3.46
N ALA A 105 -0.75 4.60 3.04
CA ALA A 105 -0.14 3.86 1.94
C ALA A 105 0.05 2.38 2.31
N ALA A 106 0.59 2.12 3.50
CA ALA A 106 0.76 0.77 4.03
C ALA A 106 -0.58 0.03 4.15
N GLU A 107 -1.60 0.67 4.72
CA GLU A 107 -2.95 0.09 4.82
C GLU A 107 -3.53 -0.23 3.44
N GLN A 108 -3.48 0.71 2.48
CA GLN A 108 -3.90 0.42 1.09
C GLN A 108 -3.15 -0.78 0.49
N SER A 109 -1.84 -0.89 0.75
CA SER A 109 -1.03 -2.01 0.30
C SER A 109 -1.36 -3.34 0.99
N ILE A 110 -1.68 -3.33 2.29
CA ILE A 110 -2.17 -4.51 3.04
C ILE A 110 -3.39 -5.10 2.34
N TRP A 111 -4.36 -4.27 1.96
CA TRP A 111 -5.60 -4.73 1.32
C TRP A 111 -5.39 -5.23 -0.11
N ILE A 112 -4.47 -4.60 -0.87
CA ILE A 112 -4.07 -5.09 -2.19
C ILE A 112 -3.37 -6.45 -2.07
N VAL A 113 -2.49 -6.61 -1.09
CA VAL A 113 -1.79 -7.89 -0.86
C VAL A 113 -2.75 -8.95 -0.35
N PHE A 114 -3.73 -8.57 0.47
CA PHE A 114 -4.75 -9.50 0.96
C PHE A 114 -5.55 -10.12 -0.20
N TYR A 115 -5.81 -9.36 -1.27
CA TYR A 115 -6.41 -9.86 -2.49
C TYR A 115 -5.55 -10.93 -3.20
N LEU A 116 -4.22 -10.88 -3.08
CA LEU A 116 -3.33 -11.88 -3.68
C LEU A 116 -3.53 -13.29 -3.12
N PHE A 117 -3.94 -13.43 -1.85
CA PHE A 117 -4.31 -14.75 -1.30
C PHE A 117 -5.56 -15.33 -1.97
N GLY A 118 -6.52 -14.47 -2.33
CA GLY A 118 -7.69 -14.89 -3.11
C GLY A 118 -7.32 -15.36 -4.52
N VAL A 119 -6.37 -14.64 -5.17
CA VAL A 119 -5.80 -15.05 -6.47
C VAL A 119 -5.06 -16.38 -6.35
N ALA A 120 -4.23 -16.56 -5.31
CA ALA A 120 -3.48 -17.79 -5.07
C ALA A 120 -4.41 -19.00 -4.91
N SER A 121 -5.49 -18.83 -4.14
CA SER A 121 -6.49 -19.88 -3.90
C SER A 121 -7.22 -20.29 -5.18
N MET A 122 -7.59 -19.34 -6.06
CA MET A 122 -8.23 -19.65 -7.35
C MET A 122 -7.25 -20.28 -8.35
N ASN A 123 -5.97 -19.88 -8.33
CA ASN A 123 -4.95 -20.44 -9.21
C ASN A 123 -4.66 -21.93 -8.89
N GLY A 124 -4.74 -22.33 -7.61
CA GLY A 124 -4.54 -23.72 -7.18
C GLY A 124 -5.70 -24.67 -7.51
N ALA A 125 -6.87 -24.15 -7.88
CA ALA A 125 -8.07 -24.93 -8.21
C ALA A 125 -8.21 -25.25 -9.71
N VAL A 126 -7.27 -24.81 -10.55
CA VAL A 126 -7.30 -25.08 -12.00
C VAL A 126 -6.72 -26.47 -12.27
N GLU A 127 -7.63 -27.43 -12.43
CA GLU A 127 -7.31 -28.78 -12.92
C GLU A 127 -6.70 -28.75 -14.34
N ASN A 128 -5.91 -29.78 -14.62
CA ASN A 128 -4.98 -29.94 -15.74
C ASN A 128 -5.61 -29.96 -17.15
N ASP A 129 -6.29 -28.89 -17.56
CA ASP A 129 -6.69 -28.71 -18.96
C ASP A 129 -5.91 -27.55 -19.61
N GLN A 130 -4.79 -27.89 -20.27
CA GLN A 130 -3.85 -26.94 -20.87
C GLN A 130 -4.52 -25.97 -21.86
N ALA A 131 -5.66 -26.34 -22.47
CA ALA A 131 -6.35 -25.56 -23.49
C ALA A 131 -7.21 -24.42 -22.91
N GLU A 132 -7.75 -24.56 -21.69
CA GLU A 132 -8.59 -23.52 -21.05
C GLU A 132 -7.75 -22.49 -20.28
N ILE A 133 -6.59 -22.92 -19.76
CA ILE A 133 -5.64 -22.08 -18.99
C ILE A 133 -5.19 -20.84 -19.77
N TYR A 134 -4.97 -20.95 -21.08
CA TYR A 134 -4.46 -19.82 -21.89
C TYR A 134 -5.54 -18.78 -22.19
N ASN A 135 -6.79 -19.20 -22.36
CA ASN A 135 -7.93 -18.31 -22.66
C ASN A 135 -8.50 -17.62 -21.40
N ASN A 136 -8.32 -18.20 -20.21
CA ASN A 136 -8.87 -17.68 -18.94
C ASN A 136 -7.82 -17.07 -17.98
N LYS A 137 -6.57 -16.86 -18.40
CA LYS A 137 -5.53 -16.22 -17.57
C LYS A 137 -5.98 -14.90 -16.94
N LEU A 138 -6.68 -14.05 -17.69
CA LEU A 138 -7.20 -12.78 -17.17
C LEU A 138 -8.20 -12.98 -16.01
N LYS A 139 -9.01 -14.04 -16.06
CA LYS A 139 -10.02 -14.39 -15.04
C LYS A 139 -9.39 -14.91 -13.75
N LEU A 140 -8.20 -15.50 -13.84
CA LEU A 140 -7.39 -15.96 -12.69
C LEU A 140 -6.86 -14.77 -11.88
N TRP A 141 -6.30 -13.77 -12.57
CA TRP A 141 -5.74 -12.58 -11.93
C TRP A 141 -6.79 -11.52 -11.55
N TRP A 142 -7.95 -11.53 -12.21
CA TRP A 142 -9.04 -10.59 -12.00
C TRP A 142 -10.33 -11.30 -11.56
N ASN A 143 -10.58 -11.32 -10.25
CA ASN A 143 -11.80 -11.85 -9.68
C ASN A 143 -12.67 -10.74 -9.08
N TRP A 144 -13.95 -11.01 -8.86
CA TRP A 144 -14.92 -10.01 -8.38
C TRP A 144 -14.59 -9.43 -6.99
N THR A 145 -13.80 -10.15 -6.19
CA THR A 145 -13.37 -9.67 -4.85
C THR A 145 -12.34 -8.54 -4.94
N ALA A 146 -11.76 -8.28 -6.13
CA ALA A 146 -10.94 -7.10 -6.40
C ALA A 146 -11.69 -5.80 -6.10
N LEU A 147 -13.03 -5.81 -6.22
CA LEU A 147 -13.87 -4.65 -5.87
C LEU A 147 -13.65 -4.20 -4.41
N GLY A 148 -13.33 -5.11 -3.49
CA GLY A 148 -13.09 -4.79 -2.08
C GLY A 148 -11.94 -3.80 -1.91
N TRP A 149 -10.75 -4.14 -2.42
CA TRP A 149 -9.56 -3.28 -2.27
C TRP A 149 -9.68 -2.00 -3.13
N ILE A 150 -10.31 -2.05 -4.31
CA ILE A 150 -10.52 -0.88 -5.17
C ILE A 150 -11.39 0.17 -4.47
N LEU A 151 -12.51 -0.26 -3.88
CA LEU A 151 -13.40 0.62 -3.13
C LEU A 151 -12.68 1.22 -1.92
N LEU A 152 -11.88 0.42 -1.23
CA LEU A 152 -11.11 0.89 -0.10
C LEU A 152 -10.05 1.93 -0.50
N VAL A 153 -9.24 1.66 -1.52
CA VAL A 153 -8.26 2.64 -2.04
C VAL A 153 -8.95 3.95 -2.45
N SER A 154 -10.12 3.87 -3.08
CA SER A 154 -10.92 5.05 -3.46
C SER A 154 -11.37 5.86 -2.23
N LEU A 155 -11.78 5.17 -1.16
CA LEU A 155 -12.14 5.79 0.12
C LEU A 155 -10.92 6.48 0.76
N PHE A 156 -9.78 5.79 0.85
CA PHE A 156 -8.54 6.35 1.38
C PHE A 156 -8.06 7.55 0.56
N TYR A 157 -8.16 7.51 -0.77
CA TYR A 157 -7.83 8.62 -1.63
C TYR A 157 -8.67 9.87 -1.33
N SER A 158 -9.98 9.69 -1.21
CA SER A 158 -10.92 10.78 -0.92
C SER A 158 -10.70 11.35 0.49
N SER A 159 -10.56 10.47 1.49
CA SER A 159 -10.26 10.81 2.88
C SER A 159 -8.91 11.54 3.02
N GLY A 160 -7.89 11.06 2.31
CA GLY A 160 -6.57 11.67 2.29
C GLY A 160 -6.61 13.10 1.77
N LYS A 161 -7.28 13.35 0.64
CA LYS A 161 -7.45 14.72 0.11
C LYS A 161 -8.16 15.64 1.09
N LEU A 162 -9.24 15.17 1.72
CA LEU A 162 -9.98 15.97 2.69
C LEU A 162 -9.09 16.35 3.89
N THR A 163 -8.38 15.38 4.45
CA THR A 163 -7.49 15.62 5.60
C THR A 163 -6.31 16.54 5.25
N GLU A 164 -5.77 16.45 4.04
CA GLU A 164 -4.75 17.40 3.57
C GLU A 164 -5.29 18.82 3.41
N GLN A 165 -6.53 18.99 2.93
CA GLN A 165 -7.16 20.31 2.85
C GLN A 165 -7.36 20.93 4.23
N ILE A 166 -7.79 20.15 5.22
CA ILE A 166 -7.92 20.60 6.61
C ILE A 166 -6.53 20.98 7.17
N THR A 167 -5.51 20.15 6.90
CA THR A 167 -4.13 20.41 7.35
C THR A 167 -3.57 21.68 6.73
N LEU A 168 -3.81 21.91 5.43
CA LEU A 168 -3.35 23.09 4.72
C LEU A 168 -3.99 24.39 5.25
N LYS A 169 -5.27 24.35 5.63
CA LYS A 169 -5.95 25.47 6.29
C LYS A 169 -5.33 25.81 7.65
N LYS A 170 -4.84 24.78 8.37
CA LYS A 170 -4.24 24.94 9.70
C LYS A 170 -2.76 25.32 9.65
N TYR A 171 -2.02 24.78 8.69
CA TYR A 171 -0.57 24.97 8.54
C TYR A 171 -0.23 25.35 7.09
N PRO A 172 -0.13 26.65 6.75
CA PRO A 172 0.14 27.10 5.38
C PRO A 172 1.44 26.55 4.78
N LEU A 173 2.45 26.29 5.62
CA LEU A 173 3.73 25.68 5.23
C LEU A 173 3.58 24.26 4.67
N TYR A 174 2.46 23.57 4.98
CA TYR A 174 2.15 22.25 4.44
C TYR A 174 2.12 22.23 2.90
N LYS A 175 1.81 23.37 2.25
CA LYS A 175 1.86 23.49 0.78
C LYS A 175 3.26 23.21 0.21
N ARG A 176 4.32 23.60 0.92
CA ARG A 176 5.71 23.32 0.51
C ARG A 176 6.04 21.84 0.66
N TYR A 177 5.52 21.21 1.70
CA TYR A 177 5.66 19.77 1.92
C TYR A 177 4.92 18.94 0.85
N GLN A 178 3.70 19.33 0.47
CA GLN A 178 2.94 18.69 -0.63
C GLN A 178 3.68 18.69 -1.98
N LYS A 179 4.51 19.69 -2.25
CA LYS A 179 5.32 19.77 -3.47
C LYS A 179 6.53 18.83 -3.47
N ARG A 180 7.08 18.55 -2.29
CA ARG A 180 8.33 17.78 -2.13
C ARG A 180 8.09 16.27 -1.97
N VAL A 181 7.02 15.90 -1.27
CA VAL A 181 6.79 14.52 -0.82
C VAL A 181 5.48 14.01 -1.42
N GLY A 182 5.44 12.79 -1.97
CA GLY A 182 4.25 12.24 -2.63
C GLY A 182 3.22 11.74 -1.63
N MET A 183 1.93 11.67 -2.00
CA MET A 183 0.88 11.33 -1.02
C MET A 183 0.96 9.86 -0.57
N TYR A 184 0.88 8.93 -1.52
CA TYR A 184 0.90 7.47 -1.30
C TYR A 184 1.99 6.75 -2.08
N ILE A 185 2.48 7.36 -3.15
CA ILE A 185 3.59 6.86 -3.97
C ILE A 185 4.72 7.88 -3.81
N PRO A 186 5.96 7.46 -3.55
CA PRO A 186 7.07 8.40 -3.42
C PRO A 186 7.25 9.16 -4.73
N PHE A 187 7.65 10.42 -4.65
CA PHE A 187 8.07 11.15 -5.84
C PHE A 187 9.38 10.55 -6.33
N VAL A 188 9.30 9.57 -7.21
CA VAL A 188 10.46 9.02 -7.90
C VAL A 188 10.99 10.02 -8.94
N GLY A 189 10.18 10.99 -9.37
CA GLY A 189 10.52 12.00 -10.39
C GLY A 189 11.82 12.77 -10.12
N PRO A 190 11.98 13.50 -9.00
CA PRO A 190 13.20 14.24 -8.70
C PRO A 190 14.40 13.33 -8.43
N PHE A 191 14.18 12.15 -7.86
CA PHE A 191 15.22 11.17 -7.56
C PHE A 191 15.76 10.50 -8.84
N ILE A 192 14.87 10.11 -9.75
CA ILE A 192 15.18 9.58 -11.08
C ILE A 192 15.75 10.68 -11.97
N TRP A 193 15.22 11.91 -11.96
CA TRP A 193 15.77 13.06 -12.71
C TRP A 193 17.18 13.43 -12.24
N LYS A 194 17.42 13.38 -10.92
CA LYS A 194 18.75 13.55 -10.33
C LYS A 194 19.70 12.39 -10.63
N MET A 195 19.19 11.16 -10.78
CA MET A 195 19.98 9.99 -11.20
C MET A 195 20.24 9.92 -12.72
N LEU A 196 19.30 10.39 -13.54
CA LEU A 196 19.35 10.38 -15.00
C LEU A 196 19.98 11.65 -15.59
N GLY A 197 20.22 12.67 -14.76
CA GLY A 197 21.03 13.82 -15.08
C GLY A 197 20.24 15.05 -15.52
N ASN A 198 20.33 16.12 -14.72
CA ASN A 198 20.82 17.40 -15.23
C ASN A 198 21.45 18.19 -14.07
N SER A 199 22.78 18.25 -14.02
CA SER A 199 23.56 19.13 -13.13
C SER A 199 23.53 20.60 -13.61
N GLY A 200 22.40 21.04 -14.18
CA GLY A 200 22.30 22.27 -14.97
C GLY A 200 21.41 23.37 -14.38
N ASP A 201 20.52 23.06 -13.43
CA ASP A 201 19.52 24.03 -12.96
C ASP A 201 20.01 24.98 -11.85
N ASP A 202 21.19 24.74 -11.27
CA ASP A 202 21.73 25.59 -10.19
C ASP A 202 22.17 27.00 -10.67
N ASN A 203 22.22 27.25 -11.99
CA ASN A 203 22.66 28.52 -12.57
C ASN A 203 21.52 29.53 -12.85
N ASP A 204 20.26 29.08 -12.95
CA ASP A 204 19.14 29.98 -13.28
C ASP A 204 18.56 30.68 -12.04
N ASP A 205 18.62 30.04 -10.88
CA ASP A 205 18.23 30.65 -9.60
C ASP A 205 19.25 31.73 -9.15
N ALA A 206 20.53 31.55 -9.45
CA ALA A 206 21.59 32.52 -9.12
C ALA A 206 21.53 33.79 -10.00
N ASN A 207 21.11 33.67 -11.27
CA ASN A 207 20.94 34.81 -12.17
C ASN A 207 19.63 35.57 -11.93
N THR A 208 18.59 34.91 -11.43
CA THR A 208 17.31 35.55 -11.07
C THR A 208 17.44 36.36 -9.77
N ALA A 209 18.25 35.91 -8.82
CA ALA A 209 18.55 36.65 -7.58
C ALA A 209 19.41 37.90 -7.82
N LYS A 210 20.32 37.90 -8.81
CA LYS A 210 21.15 39.07 -9.15
C LYS A 210 20.43 40.16 -9.94
N LYS A 211 19.25 39.88 -10.51
CA LYS A 211 18.43 40.87 -11.23
C LYS A 211 17.47 41.66 -10.34
N GLN A 212 17.43 41.37 -9.03
CA GLN A 212 16.55 42.02 -8.05
C GLN A 212 17.31 42.87 -7.00
N THR A 213 18.59 43.13 -7.22
CA THR A 213 19.43 44.10 -6.48
C THR A 213 20.08 45.05 -7.46
#